data_AF-A0A162PXX1-F1
#
_entry.id   AF-A0A162PXX1-F1
#
_cell.length_a   1.000
_cell.length_b   1.000
_cell.length_c   1.000
_cell.angle_alpha   90.00
_cell.angle_beta   90.00
_cell.angle_gamma   90.00
#
_symmetry.space_group_name_H-M   'P 1'
#
loop_
_entity.id
_entity.type
_entity.pdbx_description
1 polymer ?
#
loop_
_entity_poly.entity_id
_entity_poly.type
_entity_poly.pdbx_seq_one_letter_code
_entity_poly.pdbx_strand_id
1 'polypeptide(L)'
;MIWSCFWSGGFGLLGLLEGNVKQEVYVETLSQKFVPWVKNLSEQYQKDFKLQEDGASCHTGAYAKWWKETLEIKGFEYWPAQSPDINPIEHVWWALEVKLSKVRASIQNASELKPVI
;
A
#
# COMPACT_ATOMS: atom_id res chain seq x y z
N MET A 1 8.29 -1.92 8.34
CA MET A 1 7.27 -1.01 7.75
C MET A 1 6.01 -1.81 7.45
N ILE A 2 4.83 -1.20 7.46
CA ILE A 2 3.59 -1.83 6.98
C ILE A 2 3.28 -1.26 5.60
N TRP A 3 2.90 -2.12 4.67
CA TRP A 3 2.30 -1.76 3.39
C TRP A 3 0.87 -2.27 3.35
N SER A 4 -0.04 -1.48 2.80
CA SER A 4 -1.41 -1.91 2.54
C SER A 4 -2.00 -1.09 1.40
N CYS A 5 -3.17 -1.50 0.92
CA CYS A 5 -3.98 -0.76 -0.01
C CYS A 5 -5.47 -0.90 0.39
N PHE A 6 -6.31 -0.04 -0.15
CA PHE A 6 -7.76 -0.16 0.01
C PHE A 6 -8.48 0.49 -1.18
N TRP A 7 -9.78 0.25 -1.27
CA TRP A 7 -10.66 0.93 -2.21
C TRP A 7 -11.98 1.25 -1.50
N SER A 8 -12.90 1.94 -2.18
CA SER A 8 -14.17 2.37 -1.59
C SER A 8 -15.03 1.24 -1.02
N GLY A 9 -14.86 0.00 -1.50
CA GLY A 9 -15.61 -1.17 -1.02
C GLY A 9 -14.91 -2.02 0.02
N GLY A 10 -13.67 -1.68 0.43
CA GLY A 10 -13.00 -2.40 1.50
C GLY A 10 -11.46 -2.36 1.46
N PHE A 11 -10.85 -3.04 2.42
CA PHE A 11 -9.40 -3.12 2.55
C PHE A 11 -8.80 -4.20 1.66
N GLY A 12 -7.61 -3.91 1.14
CA GLY A 12 -6.75 -4.88 0.50
C GLY A 12 -5.83 -5.57 1.49
N LEU A 13 -4.80 -6.22 0.97
CA LEU A 13 -3.84 -6.99 1.77
C LEU A 13 -2.95 -6.07 2.60
N LEU A 14 -2.80 -6.40 3.88
CA LEU A 14 -1.81 -5.81 4.76
C LEU A 14 -0.53 -6.67 4.75
N GLY A 15 0.61 -6.04 4.50
CA GLY A 15 1.90 -6.69 4.40
C GLY A 15 2.95 -6.03 5.28
N LEU A 16 3.67 -6.83 6.06
CA LEU A 16 4.87 -6.35 6.74
C LEU A 16 6.06 -6.41 5.78
N LEU A 17 6.77 -5.29 5.69
CA LEU A 17 8.00 -5.15 4.92
C LEU A 17 9.17 -4.98 5.90
N GLU A 18 10.19 -5.82 5.73
CA GLU A 18 11.38 -5.82 6.57
C GLU A 18 12.43 -4.82 6.06
N GLY A 19 13.04 -4.08 6.99
CA GLY A 19 14.09 -3.12 6.68
C GLY A 19 13.64 -1.91 5.87
N ASN A 20 14.60 -1.31 5.15
CA ASN A 20 14.38 -0.17 4.27
C ASN A 20 13.80 -0.65 2.94
N VAL A 21 12.62 -0.14 2.58
CA VAL A 21 11.93 -0.54 1.34
C VAL A 21 12.53 0.21 0.15
N LYS A 22 13.30 -0.53 -0.64
CA LYS A 22 13.82 -0.09 -1.94
C LYS A 22 12.82 -0.43 -3.05
N GLN A 23 13.13 -0.02 -4.28
CA GLN A 23 12.26 -0.25 -5.44
C GLN A 23 12.00 -1.74 -5.68
N GLU A 24 12.99 -2.61 -5.44
CA GLU A 24 12.89 -4.06 -5.63
C GLU A 24 11.88 -4.69 -4.67
N VAL A 25 11.99 -4.35 -3.38
CA VAL A 25 11.05 -4.81 -2.33
C VAL A 25 9.64 -4.31 -2.61
N TYR A 26 9.52 -3.06 -3.08
CA TYR A 26 8.23 -2.49 -3.44
C TYR A 26 7.59 -3.20 -4.64
N VAL A 27 8.34 -3.40 -5.72
CA VAL A 27 7.89 -4.12 -6.92
C VAL A 27 7.52 -5.57 -6.58
N GLU A 28 8.32 -6.26 -5.78
CA GLU A 28 8.00 -7.60 -5.31
C GLU A 28 6.68 -7.63 -4.53
N THR A 29 6.48 -6.65 -3.63
CA THR A 29 5.24 -6.49 -2.87
C THR A 29 4.04 -6.30 -3.79
N LEU A 30 4.16 -5.42 -4.80
CA LEU A 30 3.09 -5.23 -5.77
C LEU A 30 2.82 -6.51 -6.57
N SER A 31 3.86 -7.18 -7.03
CA SER A 31 3.74 -8.40 -7.82
C SER A 31 3.06 -9.54 -7.06
N GLN A 32 3.44 -9.74 -5.79
CA GLN A 32 2.95 -10.87 -5.00
C GLN A 32 1.60 -10.60 -4.35
N LYS A 33 1.31 -9.34 -3.99
CA LYS A 33 0.13 -8.99 -3.18
C LYS A 33 -0.87 -8.14 -3.96
N PHE A 34 -0.44 -7.01 -4.51
CA PHE A 34 -1.35 -6.06 -5.16
C PHE A 34 -1.95 -6.58 -6.45
N VAL A 35 -1.12 -7.09 -7.38
CA VAL A 35 -1.57 -7.49 -8.73
C VAL A 35 -2.61 -8.61 -8.70
N PRO A 36 -2.42 -9.72 -7.95
CA PRO A 36 -3.45 -10.75 -7.83
C PRO A 36 -4.75 -10.21 -7.21
N TRP A 37 -4.61 -9.37 -6.18
CA TRP A 37 -5.74 -8.78 -5.49
C TRP A 37 -6.58 -7.87 -6.39
N VAL A 38 -5.95 -6.93 -7.11
CA VAL A 38 -6.66 -5.97 -7.96
C VAL A 38 -7.27 -6.66 -9.19
N LYS A 39 -6.65 -7.71 -9.72
CA LYS A 39 -7.23 -8.52 -10.81
C LYS A 39 -8.51 -9.21 -10.37
N ASN A 40 -8.47 -9.94 -9.24
CA ASN A 40 -9.65 -10.57 -8.67
C ASN A 40 -10.74 -9.55 -8.34
N LEU A 41 -10.36 -8.38 -7.81
CA LEU A 41 -11.30 -7.30 -7.53
C LEU A 41 -11.95 -6.74 -8.80
N SER A 42 -11.16 -6.55 -9.86
CA SER A 42 -11.64 -6.08 -11.16
C SER A 42 -12.63 -7.05 -11.78
N GLU A 43 -12.34 -8.35 -11.72
CA GLU A 43 -13.24 -9.42 -12.19
C GLU A 43 -14.51 -9.50 -11.35
N GLN A 44 -14.40 -9.44 -10.02
CA GLN A 44 -15.55 -9.54 -9.12
C GLN A 44 -16.53 -8.38 -9.29
N TYR A 45 -16.02 -7.15 -9.45
CA TYR A 45 -16.84 -5.94 -9.50
C TYR A 45 -17.05 -5.40 -10.92
N GLN A 46 -16.45 -6.03 -11.94
CA GLN A 46 -16.49 -5.61 -13.35
C GLN A 46 -16.09 -4.13 -13.52
N LYS A 47 -14.96 -3.75 -12.91
CA LYS A 47 -14.46 -2.37 -12.84
C LYS A 47 -12.97 -2.29 -13.05
N ASP A 48 -12.54 -1.22 -13.70
CA ASP A 48 -11.15 -0.81 -13.76
C ASP A 48 -10.76 -0.03 -12.51
N PHE A 49 -9.56 -0.29 -12.00
CA PHE A 49 -8.98 0.42 -10.87
C PHE A 49 -7.73 1.19 -11.29
N LYS A 50 -7.48 2.32 -10.62
CA LYS A 50 -6.24 3.09 -10.72
C LYS A 50 -5.49 2.99 -9.41
N LEU A 51 -4.19 2.73 -9.48
CA LEU A 51 -3.29 2.76 -8.33
C LEU A 51 -2.97 4.21 -7.96
N GLN A 52 -3.24 4.56 -6.70
CA GLN A 52 -2.82 5.82 -6.09
C GLN A 52 -1.67 5.51 -5.12
N GLU A 53 -0.58 6.27 -5.24
CA GLU A 53 0.61 6.14 -4.42
C GLU A 53 1.23 7.53 -4.21
N ASP A 54 1.98 7.70 -3.12
CA ASP A 54 2.67 8.97 -2.85
C ASP A 54 3.98 9.08 -3.66
N GLY A 55 4.66 10.23 -3.53
CA GLY A 55 5.91 10.51 -4.24
C GLY A 55 7.16 9.78 -3.70
N ALA A 56 7.03 8.76 -2.86
CA ALA A 56 8.18 8.08 -2.28
C ALA A 56 9.15 7.54 -3.36
N SER A 57 10.46 7.59 -3.10
CA SER A 57 11.48 7.21 -4.08
C SER A 57 11.39 5.73 -4.53
N CYS A 58 10.88 4.84 -3.67
CA CYS A 58 10.63 3.44 -4.03
C CYS A 58 9.45 3.28 -5.02
N HIS A 59 8.50 4.23 -5.04
CA HIS A 59 7.36 4.25 -5.94
C HIS A 59 7.71 4.92 -7.28
N THR A 60 8.49 6.00 -7.21
CA THR A 60 8.73 6.91 -8.35
C THR A 60 10.06 6.65 -9.07
N GLY A 61 10.90 5.76 -8.54
CA GLY A 61 12.15 5.36 -9.18
C GLY A 61 11.94 4.65 -10.52
N ALA A 62 12.97 4.69 -11.37
CA ALA A 62 12.91 4.23 -12.75
C ALA A 62 12.49 2.76 -12.90
N TYR A 63 12.97 1.88 -12.01
CA TYR A 63 12.62 0.45 -12.05
C TYR A 63 11.15 0.21 -11.70
N ALA A 64 10.66 0.86 -10.63
CA ALA A 64 9.26 0.74 -10.23
C ALA A 64 8.30 1.29 -11.30
N LYS A 65 8.65 2.42 -11.93
CA LYS A 65 7.88 2.99 -13.04
C LYS A 65 7.85 2.06 -14.25
N TRP A 66 9.01 1.64 -14.74
CA TRP A 66 9.13 0.72 -15.87
C TRP A 66 8.32 -0.57 -15.64
N TRP A 67 8.38 -1.14 -14.43
CA TRP A 67 7.66 -2.36 -14.10
C TRP A 67 6.13 -2.15 -14.11
N LYS A 68 5.64 -1.04 -13.52
CA LYS A 68 4.21 -0.70 -13.52
C LYS A 68 3.68 -0.46 -14.94
N GLU A 69 4.46 0.23 -15.77
CA GLU A 69 4.14 0.48 -17.18
C GLU A 69 4.08 -0.83 -17.99
N THR A 70 5.05 -1.74 -17.77
CA THR A 70 5.09 -3.06 -18.44
C THR A 70 3.89 -3.93 -18.11
N LEU A 71 3.32 -3.80 -16.90
CA LEU A 71 2.12 -4.50 -16.48
C LEU A 71 0.82 -3.71 -16.71
N GLU A 72 0.90 -2.57 -17.39
CA GLU A 72 -0.24 -1.69 -17.68
C GLU A 72 -1.03 -1.28 -16.42
N ILE A 73 -0.33 -1.15 -15.30
CA ILE A 73 -0.94 -0.69 -14.03
C ILE A 73 -1.25 0.80 -14.18
N LYS A 74 -2.54 1.13 -14.33
CA LYS A 74 -3.01 2.51 -14.45
C LYS A 74 -2.76 3.26 -13.14
N GLY A 75 -1.94 4.31 -13.17
CA GLY A 75 -1.71 5.22 -12.06
C GLY A 75 -2.37 6.58 -12.25
N PHE A 76 -2.20 7.47 -11.27
CA PHE A 76 -2.45 8.90 -11.46
C PHE A 76 -1.23 9.54 -12.14
N GLU A 77 -1.45 10.35 -13.17
CA GLU A 77 -0.36 11.01 -13.92
C GLU A 77 0.39 12.04 -13.08
N TYR A 78 -0.32 12.70 -12.15
CA TYR A 78 0.23 13.69 -11.25
C TYR A 78 -0.18 13.38 -9.81
N TRP A 79 0.81 13.40 -8.92
CA TRP A 79 0.61 13.40 -7.48
C TRP A 79 1.46 14.53 -6.88
N PRO A 80 0.85 15.53 -6.21
CA PRO A 80 1.61 16.62 -5.63
C PRO A 80 2.53 16.11 -4.50
N ALA A 81 3.76 16.64 -4.48
CA ALA A 81 4.72 16.30 -3.46
C ALA A 81 4.27 16.80 -2.08
N GLN A 82 4.56 16.01 -1.04
CA GLN A 82 4.27 16.38 0.36
C GLN A 82 2.79 16.69 0.64
N SER A 83 1.87 16.00 -0.05
CA SER A 83 0.42 16.16 0.15
C SER A 83 -0.20 14.89 0.76
N PRO A 84 0.06 14.59 2.04
CA PRO A 84 -0.58 13.47 2.72
C PRO A 84 -2.09 13.70 2.94
N ASP A 85 -2.52 14.96 3.00
CA ASP A 85 -3.91 15.38 3.18
C ASP A 85 -4.85 14.93 2.05
N ILE A 86 -4.32 14.79 0.83
CA ILE A 86 -5.08 14.27 -0.31
C ILE A 86 -5.01 12.74 -0.43
N ASN A 87 -4.20 12.06 0.40
CA ASN A 87 -4.06 10.61 0.38
C ASN A 87 -5.04 9.96 1.36
N PRO A 88 -6.13 9.31 0.89
CA PRO A 88 -7.15 8.77 1.79
C PRO A 88 -6.64 7.67 2.73
N ILE A 89 -5.52 7.01 2.39
CA ILE A 89 -4.96 5.96 3.25
C ILE A 89 -4.40 6.52 4.56
N GLU A 90 -4.03 7.79 4.61
CA GLU A 90 -3.54 8.43 5.85
C GLU A 90 -4.62 8.46 6.94
N HIS A 91 -5.89 8.61 6.56
CA HIS A 91 -7.01 8.48 7.49
C HIS A 91 -7.18 7.05 8.01
N VAL A 92 -6.93 6.05 7.16
CA VAL A 92 -6.94 4.64 7.56
C VAL A 92 -5.81 4.37 8.56
N TRP A 93 -4.61 4.87 8.28
CA TRP A 93 -3.47 4.74 9.19
C TRP A 93 -3.70 5.42 10.52
N TRP A 94 -4.25 6.62 10.52
CA TRP A 94 -4.63 7.31 11.75
C TRP A 94 -5.64 6.50 12.58
N ALA A 95 -6.69 5.97 11.93
CA ALA A 95 -7.68 5.14 12.61
C ALA A 95 -7.07 3.85 13.18
N LEU A 96 -6.11 3.24 12.46
CA LEU A 96 -5.37 2.08 12.94
C LEU A 96 -4.49 2.45 14.14
N GLU A 97 -3.77 3.58 14.08
CA GLU A 97 -2.93 4.06 15.18
C GLU A 97 -3.76 4.33 16.45
N VAL A 98 -4.93 4.96 16.31
CA VAL A 98 -5.86 5.18 17.43
C VAL A 98 -6.29 3.86 18.06
N LYS A 99 -6.60 2.83 17.26
CA LYS A 99 -6.92 1.49 17.78
C LYS A 99 -5.72 0.86 18.50
N LEU A 100 -4.55 0.93 17.88
CA LEU A 100 -3.31 0.38 18.44
C LEU A 100 -2.86 1.10 19.70
N SER A 101 -3.15 2.39 19.86
CA SER A 101 -2.75 3.17 21.05
C SER A 101 -3.17 2.53 22.38
N LYS A 102 -4.27 1.78 22.37
CA LYS A 102 -4.82 1.07 23.55
C LYS A 102 -4.00 -0.14 23.98
N VAL A 103 -3.24 -0.72 23.06
CA VAL A 103 -2.46 -1.97 23.25
C VAL A 103 -0.98 -1.79 22.92
N ARG A 104 -0.57 -0.61 22.46
CA ARG A 104 0.80 -0.31 22.05
C ARG A 104 1.82 -0.61 23.15
N ALA A 105 1.46 -0.34 24.40
CA ALA A 105 2.32 -0.62 25.56
C ALA A 105 2.62 -2.12 25.75
N SER A 106 1.77 -3.01 25.23
CA SER A 106 1.98 -4.46 25.29
C SER A 106 2.62 -5.06 24.04
N ILE A 107 2.92 -4.25 23.01
CA ILE A 107 3.56 -4.70 21.77
C ILE A 107 5.04 -4.33 21.82
N GLN A 108 5.91 -5.33 21.93
CA GLN A 108 7.35 -5.14 22.06
C GLN A 108 8.12 -5.39 20.75
N ASN A 109 7.53 -6.15 19.83
CA ASN A 109 8.19 -6.52 18.58
C ASN A 109 7.19 -6.72 17.44
N ALA A 110 7.70 -6.86 16.21
CA ALA A 110 6.88 -7.02 15.01
C ALA A 110 6.03 -8.29 15.01
N SER A 111 6.45 -9.35 15.70
CA SER A 111 5.69 -10.60 15.80
C SER A 111 4.44 -10.44 16.66
N GLU A 112 4.51 -9.62 17.71
CA GLU A 112 3.37 -9.25 18.56
C GLU A 112 2.44 -8.24 17.90
N LEU A 113 2.92 -7.46 16.94
CA LEU A 113 2.09 -6.54 16.16
C LEU A 113 1.21 -7.27 15.13
N LYS A 114 1.75 -8.32 14.50
CA LYS A 114 1.05 -9.13 13.47
C LYS A 114 -0.38 -9.56 13.81
N PRO A 115 -0.68 -10.12 14.99
CA PRO A 115 -2.03 -10.57 15.33
C PRO A 115 -3.00 -9.44 15.71
N VAL A 116 -2.50 -8.21 15.90
CA VAL A 116 -3.29 -7.06 16.37
C VAL A 116 -3.80 -6.21 15.19
N ILE A 117 -3.10 -6.26 14.06
CA ILE A 117 -3.42 -5.54 12.81
C ILE A 117 -4.18 -6.44 11.84
#